data_AF-A0A357CW85-F1
#
_entry.id   AF-A0A357CW85-F1
#
_cell.length_a   1.000
_cell.length_b   1.000
_cell.length_c   1.000
_cell.angle_alpha   90.00
_cell.angle_beta   90.00
_cell.angle_gamma   90.00
#
_symmetry.space_group_name_H-M   'P 1'
#
loop_
_entity.id
_entity.type
_entity.pdbx_description
1 polymer ?
#
loop_
_entity_poly.entity_id
_entity_poly.type
_entity_poly.pdbx_seq_one_letter_code
_entity_poly.pdbx_strand_id
1 'polypeptide(L)' 'EDYKAFSELFDKDIYKAIELEKCVSKRNSRGGTSPQSVREQISIIKKLLSE' A
#
# COMPACT_ATOMS: atom_id res chain seq x y z
N GLU A 1 -0.65 4.07 23.83
CA GLU A 1 0.28 4.93 24.57
C GLU A 1 1.75 4.67 24.21
N ASP A 2 2.16 3.43 23.96
CA ASP A 2 3.56 3.04 23.75
C ASP A 2 4.33 3.88 22.70
N TYR A 3 3.75 4.15 21.53
CA TYR A 3 4.43 4.97 20.51
C TYR A 3 4.58 6.45 20.89
N LYS A 4 3.68 7.02 21.69
CA LYS A 4 3.77 8.44 22.14
C LYS A 4 4.98 8.69 23.03
N ALA A 5 5.47 7.66 23.74
CA ALA A 5 6.68 7.76 24.54
C ALA A 5 7.94 8.03 23.70
N PHE A 6 7.93 7.69 22.41
CA PHE A 6 9.06 7.93 21.50
C PHE A 6 8.94 9.26 20.75
N SER A 7 7.72 9.76 20.53
CA SER A 7 7.48 11.08 19.94
C SER A 7 6.04 11.53 20.19
N GLU A 8 5.88 12.79 20.59
CA GLU A 8 4.57 13.43 20.76
C GLU A 8 3.77 13.55 19.44
N LEU A 9 4.44 13.43 18.29
CA LEU A 9 3.80 13.45 16.97
C LEU A 9 3.02 12.17 16.66
N PHE A 10 3.28 11.07 17.37
CA PHE A 10 2.53 9.83 17.15
C PHE A 10 1.15 9.91 17.79
N ASP A 11 0.11 9.52 17.06
CA ASP A 11 -1.23 9.38 17.61
C ASP A 11 -1.83 7.99 17.32
N LYS A 12 -3.07 7.75 17.77
CA LYS A 12 -3.75 6.45 17.61
C LYS A 12 -3.91 6.00 16.15
N ASP A 13 -3.78 6.91 15.19
CA ASP A 13 -3.83 6.59 13.76
C ASP A 13 -2.61 5.79 13.27
N ILE A 14 -1.48 5.81 14.00
CA ILE A 14 -0.27 5.04 13.65
C ILE A 14 -0.54 3.54 13.56
N TYR A 15 -1.34 2.99 14.48
CA TYR A 15 -1.68 1.56 14.49
C TYR A 15 -2.39 1.17 13.20
N LYS A 16 -3.33 2.01 12.76
CA LYS A 16 -3.99 1.84 11.47
C LYS A 16 -3.01 2.05 10.32
N ALA A 17 -2.08 3.00 10.43
CA ALA A 17 -1.10 3.32 9.40
C ALA A 17 -0.12 2.17 9.10
N ILE A 18 0.21 1.35 10.11
CA ILE A 18 1.17 0.24 10.01
C ILE A 18 0.52 -1.13 9.80
N GLU A 19 -0.81 -1.23 9.76
CA GLU A 19 -1.50 -2.45 9.33
C GLU A 19 -0.98 -2.91 7.97
N LEU A 20 -0.69 -4.21 7.82
CA LEU A 20 -0.08 -4.77 6.62
C LEU A 20 -0.90 -4.46 5.36
N GLU A 21 -2.22 -4.59 5.44
CA GLU A 21 -3.14 -4.24 4.35
C GLU A 21 -3.02 -2.77 3.95
N LYS A 22 -2.90 -1.86 4.94
CA LYS A 22 -2.74 -0.43 4.67
C LYS A 22 -1.36 -0.10 4.10
N CYS A 23 -0.33 -0.81 4.54
CA CYS A 23 1.02 -0.69 4.00
C CYS A 23 1.04 -1.07 2.51
N VAL A 24 0.43 -2.20 2.14
CA VAL A 24 0.40 -2.69 0.76
C VAL A 24 -0.49 -1.81 -0.12
N SER A 25 -1.70 -1.48 0.33
CA SER A 25 -2.65 -0.66 -0.44
C SER A 25 -2.11 0.75 -0.76
N LYS A 26 -1.29 1.34 0.13
CA LYS A 26 -0.64 2.64 -0.10
C LYS A 26 0.47 2.60 -1.17
N ARG A 27 0.99 1.43 -1.56
CA ARG A 27 2.00 1.31 -2.62
C ARG A 27 1.31 1.32 -3.99
N ASN A 28 0.59 2.40 -4.29
CA ASN A 28 -0.32 2.53 -5.44
C ASN A 28 0.22 3.36 -6.62
N SER A 29 1.46 3.85 -6.55
CA SER A 29 2.15 4.40 -7.72
C SER A 29 2.19 3.37 -8.86
N ARG A 30 2.37 3.84 -10.09
CA ARG A 30 2.53 2.96 -11.26
C ARG A 30 3.66 1.96 -11.02
N GLY A 31 3.37 0.66 -11.19
CA GLY A 31 4.33 -0.43 -10.90
C GLY A 31 4.43 -0.82 -9.42
N GLY A 32 3.61 -0.24 -8.55
CA GLY A 32 3.57 -0.57 -7.12
C GLY A 32 2.94 -1.93 -6.82
N THR A 33 2.96 -2.31 -5.54
CA THR A 33 2.45 -3.62 -5.07
C THR A 33 1.01 -3.57 -4.57
N SER A 34 0.34 -2.42 -4.65
CA SER A 34 -1.08 -2.35 -4.26
C SER A 34 -1.93 -3.28 -5.13
N PRO A 35 -3.04 -3.83 -4.60
CA PRO A 35 -3.92 -4.69 -5.38
C PRO A 35 -4.43 -4.01 -6.66
N GLN A 36 -4.63 -2.69 -6.61
CA GLN A 36 -4.99 -1.89 -7.79
C GLN A 36 -3.88 -1.90 -8.83
N SER A 37 -2.64 -1.59 -8.44
CA SER A 37 -1.50 -1.54 -9.36
C SER A 37 -1.20 -2.91 -9.97
N VAL A 38 -1.28 -3.98 -9.16
CA VAL A 38 -1.08 -5.36 -9.64
C VAL A 38 -2.17 -5.76 -10.64
N ARG A 39 -3.44 -5.39 -10.41
CA ARG A 39 -4.52 -5.64 -11.39
C ARG A 39 -4.28 -4.91 -12.70
N GLU A 40 -3.82 -3.67 -12.65
CA GLU A 40 -3.48 -2.89 -13.85
C GLU A 40 -2.31 -3.53 -14.61
N GLN A 41 -1.26 -3.96 -13.91
CA GLN A 41 -0.13 -4.68 -14.50
C GLN A 41 -0.58 -5.97 -15.18
N ILE A 42 -1.43 -6.77 -14.51
CA ILE A 42 -2.01 -7.99 -15.10
C ILE A 42 -2.79 -7.66 -16.39
N SER A 43 -3.58 -6.58 -16.39
CA SER A 43 -4.34 -6.15 -17.57
C SER A 43 -3.42 -5.80 -18.75
N ILE A 44 -2.35 -5.04 -18.48
CA ILE A 44 -1.35 -4.66 -19.49
C ILE A 44 -0.71 -5.90 -20.10
N ILE A 45 -0.27 -6.85 -19.26
CA ILE A 45 0.36 -8.08 -19.74
C ILE A 45 -0.61 -8.95 -20.53
N LYS A 46 -1.87 -9.08 -20.08
CA LYS A 46 -2.90 -9.82 -20.83
C LYS A 46 -3.12 -9.24 -22.22
N LYS A 47 -3.16 -7.90 -22.33
CA LYS A 47 -3.29 -7.23 -23.63
C LYS A 47 -2.10 -7.53 -24.53
N LEU A 48 -0.87 -7.43 -24.01
CA LEU A 48 0.36 -7.72 -24.75
C LEU A 48 0.41 -9.17 -25.25
N LEU A 49 -0.10 -10.13 -24.48
CA LEU A 49 -0.13 -11.55 -24.88
C LEU A 49 -1.24 -11.90 -25.89
N SER A 50 -2.23 -11.01 -26.06
CA SER A 50 -3.34 -11.18 -27.02
C SER A 50 -3.12 -10.49 -28.36
N GLU A 51 -2.01 -9.76 -28.49
CA GLU A 51 -1.51 -9.12 -29.73
C GLU A 51 -0.50 -10.05 -30.42
#